data_AF-A0A2V9LP84-F1
#
_entry.id   AF-A0A2V9LP84-F1
#
_cell.length_a   1.000
_cell.length_b   1.000
_cell.length_c   1.000
_cell.angle_alpha   90.00
_cell.angle_beta   90.00
_cell.angle_gamma   90.00
#
_symmetry.space_group_name_H-M   'P 1'
#
loop_
_entity.id
_entity.type
_entity.pdbx_description
1 polymer ?
#
loop_
_entity_poly.entity_id
_entity_poly.type
_entity_poly.pdbx_seq_one_letter_code
_entity_poly.pdbx_strand_id
1 'polypeptide(L)'
;MAVNRTVLPNTGLVQPQHGLTGYEADQDANWALLDNALALSGQQAQDLGLNGVYSGFTLSTSATLVSGLTAGVLYAQGKRYAPAGAPTVPAAPASATNYLFYNSSSGFYYQTSPVAATAGDALIGKVTTGSSAVTAVVQGTKVYGKVSAAPGAPANFTLQHYLGRAPIGVVVQMTSGGAIWFQAPTMYDATNLYLVASDSGITAKVLLW
;
A
#
# COMPACT_ATOMS: atom_id res chain seq x y z
N MET A 1 -11.83 19.04 46.67
CA MET A 1 -10.71 18.12 46.92
C MET A 1 -9.90 18.06 45.63
N ALA A 2 -8.60 18.38 45.65
CA ALA A 2 -7.78 18.30 44.44
C ALA A 2 -7.54 16.82 44.10
N VAL A 3 -8.01 16.36 42.94
CA VAL A 3 -7.73 15.01 42.45
C VAL A 3 -6.31 15.00 41.91
N ASN A 4 -5.40 14.32 42.62
CA ASN A 4 -4.01 14.19 42.18
C ASN A 4 -3.93 13.02 41.19
N ARG A 5 -3.69 13.32 39.90
CA ARG A 5 -3.65 12.32 38.83
C ARG A 5 -2.24 11.79 38.65
N THR A 6 -2.08 10.47 38.65
CA THR A 6 -0.81 9.82 38.31
C THR A 6 -0.74 9.62 36.80
N VAL A 7 0.24 10.24 36.16
CA VAL A 7 0.54 10.03 34.74
C VAL A 7 1.58 8.92 34.62
N LEU A 8 1.30 7.92 33.80
CA LEU A 8 2.20 6.81 33.55
C LEU A 8 3.43 7.29 32.76
N PRO A 9 4.65 6.96 33.21
CA PRO A 9 5.85 7.31 32.49
C PRO A 9 5.84 6.68 31.08
N ASN A 10 6.38 7.40 30.11
CA ASN A 10 6.53 7.03 28.69
C ASN A 10 5.25 6.99 27.84
N THR A 11 4.05 6.88 28.42
CA THR A 11 2.80 6.82 27.64
C THR A 11 1.97 8.10 27.75
N GLY A 12 2.16 8.90 28.82
CA GLY A 12 1.34 10.08 29.07
C GLY A 12 -0.11 9.76 29.48
N LEU A 13 -0.45 8.47 29.60
CA LEU A 13 -1.76 8.00 30.01
C LEU A 13 -1.99 8.28 31.50
N VAL A 14 -3.19 8.71 31.85
CA VAL A 14 -3.61 8.90 33.23
C VAL A 14 -4.02 7.55 33.81
N GLN A 15 -3.50 7.16 34.97
CA GLN A 15 -3.95 5.93 35.63
C GLN A 15 -5.38 6.13 36.17
N PRO A 16 -6.42 5.45 35.63
CA PRO A 16 -7.78 5.66 36.09
C PRO A 16 -7.94 5.10 37.50
N GLN A 17 -8.40 5.93 38.44
CA GLN A 17 -8.63 5.52 39.83
C GLN A 17 -10.11 5.18 40.03
N HIS A 18 -10.41 3.91 40.30
CA HIS A 18 -11.77 3.46 40.56
C HIS A 18 -12.34 4.10 41.84
N GLY A 19 -13.60 4.55 41.78
CA GLY A 19 -14.32 5.09 42.95
C GLY A 19 -14.14 6.59 43.21
N LEU A 20 -13.48 7.32 42.30
CA LEU A 20 -13.41 8.78 42.34
C LEU A 20 -14.22 9.43 41.20
N THR A 21 -14.78 10.61 41.47
CA THR A 21 -15.39 11.48 40.45
C THR A 21 -14.30 11.91 39.46
N GLY A 22 -14.29 11.31 38.27
CA GLY A 22 -13.26 11.55 37.24
C GLY A 22 -12.78 10.31 36.51
N TYR A 23 -13.12 9.10 36.98
CA TYR A 23 -12.73 7.84 36.33
C TYR A 23 -13.08 7.81 34.84
N GLU A 24 -14.32 8.16 34.48
CA GLU A 24 -14.79 8.17 33.10
C GLU A 24 -14.06 9.22 32.26
N ALA A 25 -13.82 10.42 32.81
CA ALA A 25 -13.09 11.48 32.12
C ALA A 25 -11.60 11.13 31.88
N ASP A 26 -10.97 10.41 32.82
CA ASP A 26 -9.60 9.93 32.66
C ASP A 26 -9.54 8.78 31.62
N GLN A 27 -10.59 7.96 31.51
CA GLN A 27 -10.72 6.97 30.44
C GLN A 27 -10.90 7.63 29.06
N ASP A 28 -11.76 8.64 28.95
CA ASP A 28 -11.99 9.37 27.70
C ASP A 28 -10.71 10.06 27.20
N ALA A 29 -9.95 10.69 28.12
CA ALA A 29 -8.67 11.31 27.80
C ALA A 29 -7.62 10.29 27.32
N ASN A 30 -7.55 9.13 27.97
CA ASN A 30 -6.67 8.04 27.54
C ASN A 30 -7.08 7.50 26.17
N TRP A 31 -8.37 7.37 25.90
CA TRP A 31 -8.87 6.94 24.60
C TRP A 31 -8.49 7.93 23.52
N ALA A 32 -8.65 9.23 23.76
CA ALA A 32 -8.24 10.27 22.81
C ALA A 32 -6.71 10.25 22.53
N LEU A 33 -5.89 9.97 23.55
CA LEU A 33 -4.44 9.81 23.38
C LEU A 33 -4.09 8.55 22.56
N LEU A 34 -4.77 7.43 22.80
CA LEU A 34 -4.59 6.19 22.04
C LEU A 34 -5.07 6.34 20.59
N ASP A 35 -6.18 7.03 20.36
CA ASP A 35 -6.68 7.37 19.03
C ASP A 35 -5.70 8.29 18.28
N ASN A 36 -5.08 9.24 18.97
CA ASN A 36 -4.04 10.09 18.40
C ASN A 36 -2.73 9.30 18.12
N ALA A 37 -2.36 8.34 18.98
CA ALA A 37 -1.25 7.42 18.74
C ALA A 37 -1.52 6.47 17.56
N LEU A 38 -2.77 6.04 17.39
CA LEU A 38 -3.21 5.28 16.22
C LEU A 38 -3.22 6.17 14.96
N ALA A 39 -3.56 7.45 15.07
CA ALA A 39 -3.42 8.42 13.98
C ALA A 39 -1.95 8.65 13.57
N LEU A 40 -1.01 8.45 14.50
CA LEU A 40 0.44 8.40 14.26
C LEU A 40 0.92 7.07 13.63
N SER A 41 0.05 6.11 13.30
CA SER A 41 0.40 4.96 12.44
C SER A 41 0.97 5.38 11.07
N GLY A 42 0.76 6.64 10.65
CA GLY A 42 1.47 7.22 9.52
C GLY A 42 2.94 7.55 9.75
N GLN A 43 3.41 7.57 10.99
CA GLN A 43 4.85 7.60 11.34
C GLN A 43 5.50 6.25 11.10
N GLN A 44 4.83 5.11 11.37
CA GLN A 44 5.41 3.78 11.10
C GLN A 44 5.75 3.55 9.62
N ALA A 45 4.94 4.09 8.70
CA ALA A 45 5.24 4.04 7.26
C ALA A 45 6.43 4.95 6.89
N GLN A 46 6.62 6.08 7.58
CA GLN A 46 7.77 6.97 7.38
C GLN A 46 9.06 6.37 7.96
N ASP A 47 9.00 5.81 9.16
CA ASP A 47 10.15 5.19 9.85
C ASP A 47 10.68 3.94 9.14
N LEU A 48 9.79 3.17 8.49
CA LEU A 48 10.17 2.03 7.65
C LEU A 48 10.52 2.43 6.21
N GLY A 49 10.50 3.73 5.88
CA GLY A 49 10.79 4.23 4.52
C GLY A 49 9.81 3.70 3.45
N LEU A 50 8.59 3.34 3.84
CA LEU A 50 7.63 2.70 2.95
C LEU A 50 6.98 3.73 2.03
N ASN A 51 7.02 3.45 0.72
CA ASN A 51 6.33 4.21 -0.31
C ASN A 51 5.25 3.36 -0.98
N GLY A 52 4.04 3.90 -1.13
CA GLY A 52 2.92 3.20 -1.75
C GLY A 52 1.56 3.59 -1.17
N VAL A 53 0.51 2.98 -1.74
CA VAL A 53 -0.88 3.17 -1.29
C VAL A 53 -1.13 2.41 0.01
N TYR A 54 -1.65 3.09 1.03
CA TYR A 54 -2.05 2.46 2.28
C TYR A 54 -3.54 2.08 2.26
N SER A 55 -4.39 3.01 1.86
CA SER A 55 -5.85 2.83 1.74
C SER A 55 -6.44 3.70 0.63
N GLY A 56 -7.61 3.32 0.12
CA GLY A 56 -8.27 4.06 -0.98
C GLY A 56 -7.47 4.02 -2.28
N PHE A 57 -7.41 5.15 -2.98
CA PHE A 57 -6.68 5.31 -4.26
C PHE A 57 -7.00 4.22 -5.28
N THR A 58 -8.28 3.86 -5.37
CA THR A 58 -8.76 2.84 -6.30
C THR A 58 -8.95 3.44 -7.67
N LEU A 59 -8.21 2.93 -8.65
CA LEU A 59 -8.33 3.29 -10.06
C LEU A 59 -9.62 2.73 -10.66
N SER A 60 -10.21 3.45 -11.61
CA SER A 60 -11.32 2.97 -12.44
C SER A 60 -11.18 3.39 -13.89
N THR A 61 -11.77 2.59 -14.78
CA THR A 61 -11.89 2.92 -16.22
C THR A 61 -12.72 4.18 -16.44
N SER A 62 -12.53 4.82 -17.58
CA SER A 62 -13.14 6.11 -17.90
C SER A 62 -13.34 6.24 -19.40
N ALA A 63 -14.37 7.01 -19.80
CA ALA A 63 -14.62 7.36 -21.20
C ALA A 63 -13.62 8.40 -21.76
N THR A 64 -12.76 8.97 -20.91
CA THR A 64 -11.67 9.88 -21.27
C THR A 64 -10.31 9.26 -20.94
N LEU A 65 -9.22 9.90 -21.35
CA LEU A 65 -7.87 9.51 -20.95
C LEU A 65 -7.55 9.81 -19.47
N VAL A 66 -8.49 10.39 -18.72
CA VAL A 66 -8.34 10.64 -17.28
C VAL A 66 -8.98 9.48 -16.52
N SER A 67 -8.15 8.69 -15.83
CA SER A 67 -8.62 7.59 -14.97
C SER A 67 -9.42 8.14 -13.80
N GLY A 68 -10.47 7.43 -13.41
CA GLY A 68 -11.08 7.69 -12.10
C GLY A 68 -10.14 7.25 -10.99
N LEU A 69 -10.14 7.98 -9.87
CA LEU A 69 -9.33 7.69 -8.70
C LEU A 69 -10.07 8.10 -7.42
N THR A 70 -10.24 7.17 -6.49
CA THR A 70 -10.86 7.49 -5.19
C THR A 70 -9.90 8.23 -4.27
N ALA A 71 -10.42 8.98 -3.30
CA ALA A 71 -9.63 9.49 -2.20
C ALA A 71 -9.04 8.34 -1.36
N GLY A 72 -7.97 8.63 -0.61
CA GLY A 72 -7.28 7.61 0.18
C GLY A 72 -6.10 8.16 0.94
N VAL A 73 -5.24 7.25 1.40
CA VAL A 73 -3.97 7.57 2.05
C VAL A 73 -2.85 6.83 1.34
N LEU A 74 -1.79 7.56 1.01
CA LEU A 74 -0.54 7.00 0.52
C LEU A 74 0.66 7.66 1.20
N TYR A 75 1.82 7.02 1.09
CA TYR A 75 3.10 7.55 1.50
C TYR A 75 4.03 7.63 0.29
N ALA A 76 4.66 8.77 0.09
CA ALA A 76 5.67 8.95 -0.96
C ALA A 76 6.79 9.87 -0.44
N GLN A 77 8.04 9.47 -0.66
CA GLN A 77 9.25 10.21 -0.27
C GLN A 77 9.21 10.65 1.20
N GLY A 78 8.78 9.75 2.10
CA GLY A 78 8.65 10.02 3.54
C GLY A 78 7.51 10.96 3.92
N LYS A 79 6.62 11.33 2.98
CA LYS A 79 5.48 12.21 3.26
C LYS A 79 4.17 11.48 3.08
N ARG A 80 3.22 11.75 3.99
CA ARG A 80 1.83 11.30 3.88
C ARG A 80 1.06 12.20 2.92
N TYR A 81 0.30 11.60 2.00
CA TYR A 81 -0.68 12.31 1.17
C TYR A 81 -2.07 11.72 1.41
N ALA A 82 -3.02 12.57 1.81
CA ALA A 82 -4.39 12.21 2.15
C ALA A 82 -5.35 13.36 1.75
N PRO A 83 -5.72 13.47 0.46
CA PRO A 83 -6.58 14.55 -0.01
C PRO A 83 -7.99 14.43 0.56
N ALA A 84 -8.65 15.57 0.81
CA ALA A 84 -10.02 15.60 1.36
C ALA A 84 -11.09 15.06 0.39
N GLY A 85 -10.76 14.92 -0.89
CA GLY A 85 -11.63 14.39 -1.93
C GLY A 85 -10.85 13.62 -2.99
N ALA A 86 -11.57 13.06 -3.96
CA ALA A 86 -10.97 12.35 -5.09
C ALA A 86 -10.02 13.29 -5.86
N PRO A 87 -8.72 12.99 -5.94
CA PRO A 87 -7.80 13.84 -6.66
C PRO A 87 -7.92 13.63 -8.16
N THR A 88 -7.71 14.69 -8.92
CA THR A 88 -7.61 14.62 -10.38
C THR A 88 -6.22 14.14 -10.77
N VAL A 89 -6.16 13.18 -11.69
CA VAL A 89 -4.91 12.70 -12.29
C VAL A 89 -4.73 13.33 -13.68
N PRO A 90 -3.49 13.46 -14.19
CA PRO A 90 -3.28 13.90 -15.57
C PRO A 90 -3.93 12.91 -16.56
N ALA A 91 -4.09 13.35 -17.81
CA ALA A 91 -4.47 12.44 -18.88
C ALA A 91 -3.36 11.41 -19.12
N ALA A 92 -3.73 10.13 -19.18
CA ALA A 92 -2.82 9.06 -19.56
C ALA A 92 -2.44 9.18 -21.03
N PRO A 93 -1.22 8.77 -21.43
CA PRO A 93 -0.86 8.67 -22.84
C PRO A 93 -1.86 7.78 -23.60
N ALA A 94 -2.27 8.19 -24.80
CA ALA A 94 -3.23 7.44 -25.61
C ALA A 94 -2.62 6.17 -26.22
N SER A 95 -3.44 5.15 -26.43
CA SER A 95 -3.07 3.87 -27.06
C SER A 95 -1.86 3.21 -26.40
N ALA A 96 -1.78 3.29 -25.07
CA ALA A 96 -0.61 2.86 -24.32
C ALA A 96 -0.97 2.24 -22.98
N THR A 97 0.00 1.53 -22.41
CA THR A 97 -0.05 1.02 -21.05
C THR A 97 1.02 1.72 -20.23
N ASN A 98 0.61 2.41 -19.17
CA ASN A 98 1.49 3.18 -18.30
C ASN A 98 1.17 2.91 -16.83
N TYR A 99 2.10 3.27 -15.95
CA TYR A 99 1.98 3.17 -14.51
C TYR A 99 1.76 4.57 -13.94
N LEU A 100 0.71 4.73 -13.15
CA LEU A 100 0.43 5.98 -12.43
C LEU A 100 1.19 5.97 -11.12
N PHE A 101 2.04 6.97 -10.93
CA PHE A 101 2.77 7.21 -9.69
C PHE A 101 2.34 8.52 -9.05
N TYR A 102 2.64 8.66 -7.76
CA TYR A 102 2.57 9.92 -7.04
C TYR A 102 3.94 10.29 -6.47
N ASN A 103 4.38 11.51 -6.77
CA ASN A 103 5.57 12.14 -6.23
C ASN A 103 5.13 13.27 -5.28
N SER A 104 5.71 13.35 -4.09
CA SER A 104 5.30 14.33 -3.07
C SER A 104 5.62 15.80 -3.44
N SER A 105 6.50 16.01 -4.41
CA SER A 105 6.92 17.34 -4.88
C SER A 105 6.20 17.76 -6.16
N SER A 106 5.95 16.83 -7.08
CA SER A 106 5.36 17.13 -8.40
C SER A 106 3.95 16.58 -8.63
N GLY A 107 3.41 15.77 -7.72
CA GLY A 107 2.07 15.19 -7.82
C GLY A 107 1.99 13.91 -8.65
N PHE A 108 0.84 13.68 -9.27
CA PHE A 108 0.57 12.48 -10.07
C PHE A 108 1.22 12.53 -11.44
N TYR A 109 1.83 11.43 -11.87
CA TYR A 109 2.45 11.32 -13.20
C TYR A 109 2.40 9.89 -13.75
N TYR A 110 2.49 9.77 -15.09
CA TYR A 110 2.59 8.48 -15.76
C TYR A 110 4.02 8.15 -16.16
N GLN A 111 4.35 6.86 -16.07
CA GLN A 111 5.62 6.29 -16.49
C GLN A 111 5.36 5.02 -17.32
N THR A 112 6.16 4.75 -18.35
CA THR A 112 6.09 3.51 -19.12
C THR A 112 6.64 2.30 -18.35
N SER A 113 7.54 2.54 -17.40
CA SER A 113 8.16 1.53 -16.54
C SER A 113 7.36 1.32 -15.25
N PRO A 114 7.31 0.08 -14.70
CA PRO A 114 6.80 -0.19 -13.35
C PRO A 114 7.73 0.30 -12.23
N VAL A 115 8.87 0.90 -12.57
CA VAL A 115 9.81 1.50 -11.63
C VAL A 115 9.62 3.02 -11.61
N ALA A 116 9.51 3.56 -10.39
CA ALA A 116 9.36 4.99 -10.16
C ALA A 116 10.49 5.82 -10.78
N ALA A 117 10.16 7.04 -11.23
CA ALA A 117 11.17 7.99 -11.73
C ALA A 117 12.06 8.52 -10.60
N THR A 118 11.52 8.67 -9.40
CA THR A 118 12.27 9.06 -8.19
C THR A 118 12.08 8.01 -7.11
N ALA A 119 13.18 7.66 -6.42
CA ALA A 119 13.13 6.73 -5.30
C ALA A 119 12.13 7.22 -4.24
N GLY A 120 11.27 6.32 -3.78
CA GLY A 120 10.24 6.64 -2.78
C GLY A 120 8.92 7.16 -3.37
N ASP A 121 8.73 7.25 -4.68
CA ASP A 121 7.40 7.56 -5.24
C ASP A 121 6.41 6.41 -5.00
N ALA A 122 5.13 6.74 -4.82
CA ALA A 122 4.10 5.74 -4.59
C ALA A 122 3.50 5.26 -5.92
N LEU A 123 3.56 3.95 -6.19
CA LEU A 123 2.79 3.37 -7.29
C LEU A 123 1.31 3.30 -6.91
N ILE A 124 0.45 3.88 -7.74
CA ILE A 124 -1.01 3.82 -7.60
C ILE A 124 -1.55 2.60 -8.36
N GLY A 125 -1.00 2.31 -9.53
CA GLY A 125 -1.37 1.17 -10.33
C GLY A 125 -0.99 1.33 -11.80
N LYS A 126 -1.51 0.43 -12.62
CA LYS A 126 -1.27 0.35 -14.07
C LYS A 126 -2.56 0.71 -14.80
N VAL A 127 -2.45 1.54 -15.81
CA VAL A 127 -3.55 2.08 -16.62
C VAL A 127 -3.28 1.72 -18.08
N THR A 128 -4.27 1.17 -18.76
CA THR A 128 -4.24 0.91 -20.20
C THR A 128 -5.31 1.77 -20.88
N THR A 129 -4.93 2.42 -21.97
CA THR A 129 -5.78 3.32 -22.74
C THR A 129 -5.96 2.87 -24.17
N GLY A 130 -7.12 3.19 -24.74
CA GLY A 130 -7.31 3.30 -26.19
C GLY A 130 -6.94 4.70 -26.68
N SER A 131 -7.46 5.08 -27.85
CA SER A 131 -7.20 6.41 -28.42
C SER A 131 -7.78 7.56 -27.59
N SER A 132 -8.85 7.33 -26.84
CA SER A 132 -9.56 8.37 -26.09
C SER A 132 -10.03 7.99 -24.68
N ALA A 133 -9.92 6.72 -24.29
CA ALA A 133 -10.52 6.19 -23.07
C ALA A 133 -9.54 5.33 -22.27
N VAL A 134 -9.71 5.27 -20.95
CA VAL A 134 -9.07 4.27 -20.09
C VAL A 134 -9.88 2.98 -20.17
N THR A 135 -9.28 1.94 -20.76
CA THR A 135 -9.96 0.68 -21.08
C THR A 135 -9.70 -0.41 -20.06
N ALA A 136 -8.60 -0.36 -19.31
CA ALA A 136 -8.33 -1.28 -18.21
C ALA A 136 -7.45 -0.64 -17.14
N VAL A 137 -7.62 -1.10 -15.89
CA VAL A 137 -6.79 -0.70 -14.75
C VAL A 137 -6.40 -1.91 -13.92
N VAL A 138 -5.19 -1.89 -13.36
CA VAL A 138 -4.72 -2.83 -12.34
C VAL A 138 -4.28 -2.01 -11.15
N GLN A 139 -4.79 -2.33 -9.96
CA GLN A 139 -4.45 -1.61 -8.76
C GLN A 139 -3.01 -1.88 -8.34
N GLY A 140 -2.33 -0.86 -7.84
CA GLY A 140 -1.10 -1.02 -7.08
C GLY A 140 -1.35 -1.86 -5.85
N THR A 141 -0.39 -2.69 -5.50
CA THR A 141 -0.45 -3.44 -4.25
C THR A 141 -0.21 -2.48 -3.09
N LYS A 142 -1.07 -2.57 -2.08
CA LYS A 142 -0.97 -1.74 -0.89
C LYS A 142 0.36 -1.98 -0.16
N VAL A 143 0.78 -1.00 0.64
CA VAL A 143 2.01 -1.05 1.45
C VAL A 143 2.12 -2.35 2.24
N TYR A 144 1.01 -2.83 2.80
CA TYR A 144 0.85 -4.19 3.31
C TYR A 144 -0.22 -4.88 2.46
N GLY A 145 0.23 -5.68 1.52
CA GLY A 145 -0.63 -6.17 0.44
C GLY A 145 -0.48 -7.65 0.18
N LYS A 146 -1.27 -8.10 -0.78
CA LYS A 146 -1.17 -9.47 -1.30
C LYS A 146 -1.43 -9.51 -2.79
N VAL A 147 -0.72 -10.39 -3.48
CA VAL A 147 -0.97 -10.75 -4.87
C VAL A 147 -1.29 -12.24 -4.97
N SER A 148 -2.07 -12.62 -5.98
CA SER A 148 -2.38 -14.03 -6.22
C SER A 148 -1.37 -14.61 -7.20
N ALA A 149 -0.86 -15.80 -6.89
CA ALA A 149 -0.05 -16.60 -7.80
C ALA A 149 -0.89 -17.79 -8.29
N ALA A 150 -0.95 -17.98 -9.61
CA ALA A 150 -1.66 -19.08 -10.26
C ALA A 150 -0.88 -19.53 -11.52
N PRO A 151 0.30 -20.16 -11.38
CA PRO A 151 1.07 -20.65 -12.51
C PRO A 151 0.28 -21.66 -13.35
N GLY A 152 0.34 -21.51 -14.67
CA GLY A 152 -0.35 -22.39 -15.62
C GLY A 152 0.35 -23.73 -15.87
N ALA A 153 1.61 -23.87 -15.43
CA ALA A 153 2.45 -25.03 -15.63
C ALA A 153 3.49 -25.13 -14.50
N PRO A 154 4.05 -26.33 -14.24
CA PRO A 154 5.26 -26.43 -13.42
C PRO A 154 6.43 -25.67 -14.07
N ALA A 155 7.46 -25.39 -13.27
CA ALA A 155 8.69 -24.64 -13.60
C ALA A 155 8.65 -23.14 -13.23
N ASN A 156 9.67 -22.42 -13.69
CA ASN A 156 9.92 -21.03 -13.35
C ASN A 156 8.85 -20.12 -13.95
N PHE A 157 8.36 -19.18 -13.14
CA PHE A 157 7.48 -18.13 -13.59
C PHE A 157 7.78 -16.81 -12.87
N THR A 158 7.38 -15.72 -13.51
CA THR A 158 7.57 -14.35 -13.00
C THR A 158 6.20 -13.77 -12.66
N LEU A 159 6.08 -13.23 -11.45
CA LEU A 159 4.84 -12.61 -10.97
C LEU A 159 5.10 -11.14 -10.64
N GLN A 160 4.48 -10.24 -11.40
CA GLN A 160 4.55 -8.81 -11.11
C GLN A 160 3.77 -8.50 -9.82
N HIS A 161 4.41 -7.85 -8.85
CA HIS A 161 3.79 -7.63 -7.53
C HIS A 161 3.19 -6.23 -7.33
N TYR A 162 3.42 -5.28 -8.24
CA TYR A 162 2.82 -3.94 -8.23
C TYR A 162 3.01 -3.13 -6.94
N LEU A 163 4.10 -3.34 -6.20
CA LEU A 163 4.34 -2.63 -4.93
C LEU A 163 4.97 -1.23 -5.16
N GLY A 164 5.55 -0.99 -6.34
CA GLY A 164 6.24 0.27 -6.67
C GLY A 164 7.62 0.43 -6.00
N ARG A 165 8.07 -0.60 -5.28
CA ARG A 165 9.37 -0.71 -4.61
C ARG A 165 9.74 -2.19 -4.46
N ALA A 166 11.00 -2.47 -4.20
CA ALA A 166 11.41 -3.80 -3.78
C ALA A 166 10.75 -4.15 -2.44
N PRO A 167 10.14 -5.34 -2.29
CA PRO A 167 9.64 -5.79 -1.01
C PRO A 167 10.76 -5.87 0.04
N ILE A 168 10.45 -5.49 1.28
CA ILE A 168 11.25 -5.77 2.47
C ILE A 168 11.05 -7.23 2.88
N GLY A 169 9.81 -7.73 2.76
CA GLY A 169 9.46 -9.10 3.11
C GLY A 169 8.41 -9.67 2.17
N VAL A 170 8.56 -10.97 1.88
CA VAL A 170 7.63 -11.72 1.04
C VAL A 170 7.34 -13.07 1.67
N VAL A 171 6.06 -13.43 1.78
CA VAL A 171 5.63 -14.74 2.30
C VAL A 171 4.67 -15.38 1.32
N VAL A 172 4.98 -16.59 0.89
CA VAL A 172 4.10 -17.40 0.03
C VAL A 172 3.20 -18.25 0.92
N GLN A 173 1.89 -18.04 0.81
CA GLN A 173 0.87 -18.84 1.49
C GLN A 173 0.10 -19.64 0.44
N MET A 174 0.35 -20.94 0.37
CA MET A 174 -0.36 -21.84 -0.54
C MET A 174 -1.87 -21.84 -0.24
N THR A 175 -2.69 -21.86 -1.29
CA THR A 175 -4.15 -21.96 -1.21
C THR A 175 -4.70 -23.23 -1.88
N SER A 176 -3.82 -24.04 -2.45
CA SER A 176 -4.10 -25.39 -2.98
C SER A 176 -2.98 -26.35 -2.58
N GLY A 177 -3.11 -27.63 -2.97
CA GLY A 177 -2.00 -28.58 -2.92
C GLY A 177 -0.84 -28.17 -3.85
N GLY A 178 0.35 -28.70 -3.58
CA GLY A 178 1.59 -28.38 -4.29
C GLY A 178 2.48 -27.38 -3.55
N ALA A 179 3.51 -26.88 -4.23
CA ALA A 179 4.46 -25.92 -3.66
C ALA A 179 4.82 -24.83 -4.68
N ILE A 180 4.95 -23.60 -4.16
CA ILE A 180 5.55 -22.46 -4.85
C ILE A 180 6.68 -21.95 -3.96
N TRP A 181 7.88 -21.79 -4.51
CA TRP A 181 9.05 -21.27 -3.80
C TRP A 181 9.84 -20.29 -4.66
N PHE A 182 10.80 -19.58 -4.06
CA PHE A 182 11.62 -18.62 -4.78
C PHE A 182 12.68 -19.28 -5.64
N GLN A 183 12.97 -18.65 -6.77
CA GLN A 183 14.18 -18.93 -7.54
C GLN A 183 15.42 -18.48 -6.75
N ALA A 184 16.56 -19.10 -7.03
CA ALA A 184 17.86 -18.73 -6.48
C ALA A 184 18.82 -18.34 -7.64
N PRO A 185 19.68 -17.32 -7.48
CA PRO A 185 19.88 -16.52 -6.26
C PRO A 185 18.91 -15.33 -6.09
N THR A 186 18.17 -14.96 -7.13
CA THR A 186 17.30 -13.78 -7.11
C THR A 186 15.86 -14.17 -6.81
N MET A 187 15.34 -13.72 -5.66
CA MET A 187 13.97 -14.03 -5.21
C MET A 187 12.93 -13.02 -5.70
N TYR A 188 13.28 -11.74 -5.66
CA TYR A 188 12.41 -10.64 -6.07
C TYR A 188 13.23 -9.36 -6.32
N ASP A 189 12.66 -8.43 -7.09
CA ASP A 189 13.19 -7.09 -7.32
C ASP A 189 12.10 -6.03 -7.09
N ALA A 190 12.28 -4.81 -7.61
CA ALA A 190 11.31 -3.72 -7.46
C ALA A 190 9.98 -3.93 -8.23
N THR A 191 9.94 -4.90 -9.13
CA THR A 191 8.84 -5.14 -10.06
C THR A 191 8.23 -6.54 -9.90
N ASN A 192 9.09 -7.55 -9.75
CA ASN A 192 8.74 -8.94 -9.94
C ASN A 192 9.18 -9.83 -8.78
N LEU A 193 8.39 -10.87 -8.56
CA LEU A 193 8.77 -12.06 -7.81
C LEU A 193 9.20 -13.14 -8.80
N TYR A 194 10.30 -13.80 -8.50
CA TYR A 194 10.84 -14.91 -9.29
C TYR A 194 10.59 -16.21 -8.56
N LEU A 195 9.65 -17.00 -9.10
CA LEU A 195 9.07 -18.16 -8.42
C LEU A 195 9.21 -19.43 -9.25
N VAL A 196 9.09 -20.57 -8.59
CA VAL A 196 9.04 -21.91 -9.20
C VAL A 196 7.77 -22.60 -8.73
N ALA A 197 7.04 -23.20 -9.67
CA ALA A 197 5.84 -24.01 -9.39
C ALA A 197 6.16 -25.50 -9.47
N SER A 198 5.67 -26.29 -8.51
CA SER A 198 5.79 -27.75 -8.54
C SER A 198 4.90 -28.41 -9.60
N ASP A 199 3.76 -27.79 -9.93
CA ASP A 199 2.72 -28.35 -10.80
C ASP A 199 1.88 -27.23 -11.44
N SER A 200 1.07 -27.58 -12.41
CA SER A 200 0.04 -26.74 -13.02
C SER A 200 -1.17 -26.56 -12.09
N GLY A 201 -1.87 -25.43 -12.20
CA GLY A 201 -3.13 -25.20 -11.49
C GLY A 201 -3.02 -25.00 -9.97
N ILE A 202 -1.80 -24.98 -9.44
CA ILE A 202 -1.56 -24.64 -8.03
C ILE A 202 -1.74 -23.14 -7.80
N THR A 203 -2.18 -22.76 -6.61
CA THR A 203 -2.49 -21.37 -6.26
C THR A 203 -1.88 -20.98 -4.92
N ALA A 204 -1.51 -19.71 -4.80
CA ALA A 204 -1.06 -19.12 -3.54
C ALA A 204 -1.48 -17.65 -3.43
N LYS A 205 -1.53 -17.16 -2.18
CA LYS A 205 -1.51 -15.74 -1.85
C LYS A 205 -0.09 -15.38 -1.43
N VAL A 206 0.50 -14.40 -2.10
CA VAL A 206 1.81 -13.88 -1.71
C VAL A 206 1.59 -12.58 -0.95
N LEU A 207 1.95 -12.57 0.33
CA LEU A 207 1.94 -11.39 1.19
C LEU A 207 3.23 -10.61 0.97
N LEU A 208 3.14 -9.28 0.88
CA LEU A 208 4.30 -8.43 0.64
C LEU A 208 4.18 -7.06 1.32
N TRP A 209 5.33 -6.55 1.77
CA TRP A 209 5.53 -5.25 2.39
C TRP A 209 6.98 -4.78 2.21
#